data_AF-A0A522S6G0-F1
#
_entry.id   AF-A0A522S6G0-F1
#
_cell.length_a   1.000
_cell.length_b   1.000
_cell.length_c   1.000
_cell.angle_alpha   90.00
_cell.angle_beta   90.00
_cell.angle_gamma   90.00
#
_symmetry.space_group_name_H-M   'P 1'
#
loop_
_entity.id
_entity.type
_entity.pdbx_description
1 polymer ?
#
loop_
_entity_poly.entity_id
_entity_poly.type
_entity_poly.pdbx_seq_one_letter_code
_entity_poly.pdbx_strand_id
1 'polypeptide(L)'
;RDERMDGCPVAALGSDAARQSADVKTSFEAGIREYLEMLSLWIDEADGKEPGDKAMAVLSTMVGAIVLSRAVNDEQLSKQFLQAAREAIARQAQPTPLHPPHGAHHHG
;
A
#
# COMPACT_ATOMS: atom_id res chain seq x y z
N ARG A 1 -15.81 21.79 -13.23
CA ARG A 1 -16.39 20.57 -13.85
C ARG A 1 -15.30 19.91 -14.69
N ASP A 2 -14.48 19.11 -14.01
CA ASP A 2 -13.54 18.03 -14.43
C ASP A 2 -12.29 18.09 -13.52
N GLU A 3 -12.52 18.11 -12.20
CA GLU A 3 -11.46 17.81 -11.23
C GLU A 3 -11.60 16.31 -10.99
N ARG A 4 -10.96 15.50 -11.85
CA ARG A 4 -10.61 14.15 -11.44
C ARG A 4 -9.82 14.35 -10.15
N MET A 5 -10.39 13.94 -9.02
CA MET A 5 -9.66 13.87 -7.76
C MET A 5 -8.49 12.93 -8.02
N ASP A 6 -7.35 13.51 -8.40
CA ASP A 6 -6.10 12.82 -8.74
C ASP A 6 -5.43 12.39 -7.43
N GLY A 7 -6.16 11.59 -6.65
CA GLY A 7 -5.85 11.30 -5.26
C GLY A 7 -6.47 9.99 -4.80
N CYS A 8 -5.75 9.30 -3.92
CA CYS A 8 -6.25 8.10 -3.26
C CYS A 8 -7.53 8.44 -2.46
N PRO A 9 -8.71 7.87 -2.80
CA PRO A 9 -9.96 8.16 -2.09
C PRO A 9 -9.89 7.71 -0.63
N VAL A 10 -9.07 6.70 -0.31
CA VAL A 10 -8.80 6.28 1.06
C VAL A 10 -8.10 7.39 1.86
N ALA A 11 -7.12 8.07 1.25
CA ALA A 11 -6.43 9.20 1.88
C ALA A 11 -7.30 10.46 2.00
N ALA A 12 -8.22 10.69 1.04
CA ALA A 12 -9.09 11.85 1.04
C ALA A 12 -10.28 11.70 2.00
N LEU A 13 -10.86 10.50 2.10
CA LEU A 13 -12.14 10.27 2.78
C LEU A 13 -12.03 9.41 4.04
N GLY A 14 -10.86 8.84 4.36
CA GLY A 14 -10.72 7.91 5.49
C GLY A 14 -11.19 8.48 6.83
N SER A 15 -10.82 9.72 7.14
CA SER A 15 -11.24 10.41 8.36
C SER A 15 -12.74 10.71 8.40
N ASP A 16 -13.34 10.99 7.24
CA ASP A 16 -14.77 11.24 7.15
C ASP A 16 -15.56 9.94 7.28
N ALA A 17 -15.16 8.89 6.54
CA ALA A 17 -15.75 7.55 6.62
C ALA A 17 -15.75 7.01 8.07
N ALA A 18 -14.69 7.26 8.83
CA ALA A 18 -14.59 6.87 10.24
C ALA A 18 -15.68 7.50 11.14
N ARG A 19 -16.23 8.65 10.76
CA ARG A 19 -17.30 9.38 11.49
C ARG A 19 -18.71 9.10 10.96
N GLN A 20 -18.85 8.40 9.84
CA GLN A 20 -20.16 8.12 9.24
C GLN A 20 -20.88 6.91 9.88
N SER A 21 -22.09 6.62 9.39
CA SER A 21 -22.89 5.46 9.79
C SER A 21 -22.20 4.13 9.49
N ALA A 22 -22.69 3.05 10.12
CA ALA A 22 -22.17 1.70 9.89
C ALA A 22 -22.22 1.29 8.41
N ASP A 23 -23.32 1.58 7.71
CA ASP A 23 -23.49 1.23 6.29
C ASP A 23 -22.44 1.90 5.38
N VAL A 24 -22.09 3.15 5.70
CA VAL A 24 -21.05 3.88 4.97
C VAL A 24 -19.66 3.28 5.25
N LYS A 25 -19.38 2.91 6.51
CA LYS A 25 -18.14 2.22 6.88
C LYS A 25 -18.01 0.88 6.17
N THR A 26 -19.08 0.09 6.10
CA THR A 26 -19.10 -1.19 5.37
C THR A 26 -18.82 -0.99 3.88
N SER A 27 -19.42 0.02 3.27
CA SER A 27 -19.18 0.34 1.85
C SER A 27 -17.73 0.78 1.61
N PHE A 28 -17.17 1.59 2.52
CA PHE A 28 -15.79 2.04 2.44
C PHE A 28 -14.80 0.89 2.67
N GLU A 29 -15.10 -0.01 3.59
CA GLU A 29 -14.33 -1.21 3.85
C GLU A 29 -14.30 -2.15 2.63
N ALA A 30 -15.43 -2.31 1.93
CA ALA A 30 -15.47 -3.09 0.70
C ALA A 30 -14.50 -2.54 -0.35
N GLY A 31 -14.46 -1.22 -0.55
CA GLY A 31 -13.48 -0.59 -1.45
C GLY A 31 -12.03 -0.78 -1.00
N ILE A 32 -11.75 -0.75 0.30
CA ILE A 32 -10.41 -1.06 0.83
C ILE A 32 -10.01 -2.51 0.52
N ARG A 33 -10.93 -3.47 0.67
CA ARG A 33 -10.67 -4.88 0.36
C ARG A 33 -10.35 -5.08 -1.13
N GLU A 34 -11.07 -4.42 -2.03
CA GLU A 34 -10.76 -4.43 -3.46
C GLU A 34 -9.34 -3.90 -3.76
N TYR A 35 -8.92 -2.81 -3.10
CA TYR A 35 -7.54 -2.32 -3.22
C TYR A 35 -6.50 -3.32 -2.72
N LEU A 36 -6.79 -3.99 -1.61
CA LEU A 36 -5.90 -4.99 -1.03
C LEU A 36 -5.77 -6.23 -1.91
N GLU A 37 -6.86 -6.68 -2.52
CA GLU A 37 -6.85 -7.77 -3.50
C GLU A 37 -5.99 -7.42 -4.71
N MET A 38 -6.17 -6.22 -5.30
CA MET A 38 -5.35 -5.75 -6.41
C MET A 38 -3.86 -5.68 -6.05
N LEU A 39 -3.52 -5.17 -4.87
CA LEU A 39 -2.14 -5.09 -4.41
C LEU A 39 -1.52 -6.47 -4.19
N SER A 40 -2.29 -7.42 -3.64
CA SER A 40 -1.83 -8.79 -3.40
C SER A 40 -1.43 -9.50 -4.69
N LEU A 41 -2.13 -9.22 -5.81
CA LEU A 41 -1.80 -9.72 -7.14
C LEU A 41 -0.47 -9.16 -7.69
N TRP A 42 -0.06 -7.95 -7.28
CA TRP A 42 1.15 -7.29 -7.79
C TRP A 42 2.41 -7.62 -7.00
N ILE A 43 2.27 -8.03 -5.74
CA ILE A 43 3.39 -8.31 -4.84
C ILE A 43 3.70 -9.82 -4.72
N ASP A 44 3.22 -10.62 -5.69
CA ASP A 44 3.37 -12.08 -5.74
C ASP A 44 2.96 -12.79 -4.43
N GLU A 45 1.95 -12.26 -3.74
CA GLU A 45 1.32 -12.90 -2.56
C GLU A 45 0.04 -13.66 -2.93
N ALA A 46 -0.14 -13.99 -4.20
CA ALA A 46 -1.32 -14.64 -4.74
C ALA A 46 -1.38 -16.15 -4.40
N ASP A 47 -1.26 -16.52 -3.13
CA ASP A 47 -1.49 -17.89 -2.63
C ASP A 47 -2.97 -18.14 -2.27
N GLY A 48 -3.88 -17.28 -2.71
CA GLY A 48 -5.33 -17.48 -2.62
C GLY A 48 -5.92 -17.39 -1.19
N LYS A 49 -5.20 -16.77 -0.25
CA LYS A 49 -5.70 -16.43 1.09
C LYS A 49 -5.93 -14.92 1.22
N GLU A 50 -6.56 -14.50 2.31
CA GLU A 50 -6.81 -13.09 2.66
C GLU A 50 -5.61 -12.19 2.31
N PRO A 51 -5.83 -10.91 1.98
CA PRO A 51 -4.74 -10.02 1.61
C PRO A 51 -3.61 -10.08 2.63
N GLY A 52 -2.42 -10.43 2.15
CA GLY A 52 -1.28 -10.66 3.03
C GLY A 52 -0.85 -9.39 3.76
N ASP A 53 -0.11 -9.58 4.85
CA ASP A 53 0.43 -8.49 5.67
C ASP A 53 1.21 -7.46 4.83
N LYS A 54 1.82 -7.87 3.70
CA LYS A 54 2.52 -6.93 2.80
C LYS A 54 1.55 -6.06 2.01
N ALA A 55 0.42 -6.58 1.51
CA ALA A 55 -0.58 -5.74 0.83
C ALA A 55 -1.14 -4.67 1.77
N MET A 56 -1.41 -5.04 3.03
CA MET A 56 -1.83 -4.10 4.07
C MET A 56 -0.76 -3.04 4.36
N ALA A 57 0.50 -3.45 4.48
CA ALA A 57 1.63 -2.54 4.69
C ALA A 57 1.82 -1.57 3.51
N VAL A 58 1.73 -2.06 2.27
CA VAL A 58 1.83 -1.24 1.05
C VAL A 58 0.71 -0.21 1.00
N LEU A 59 -0.54 -0.62 1.18
CA LEU A 59 -1.68 0.30 1.14
C LEU A 59 -1.56 1.37 2.23
N SER A 60 -1.20 0.97 3.45
CA SER A 60 -1.00 1.89 4.58
C SER A 60 0.11 2.90 4.30
N THR A 61 1.22 2.44 3.68
CA THR A 61 2.35 3.29 3.31
C THR A 61 1.95 4.32 2.25
N MET A 62 1.23 3.89 1.21
CA MET A 62 0.73 4.78 0.14
C MET A 62 -0.19 5.87 0.69
N VAL A 63 -1.18 5.47 1.50
CA VAL A 63 -2.16 6.39 2.09
C VAL A 63 -1.48 7.38 3.02
N GLY A 64 -0.63 6.91 3.94
CA GLY A 64 0.10 7.76 4.86
C GLY A 64 0.99 8.78 4.16
N ALA A 65 1.70 8.37 3.10
CA ALA A 65 2.55 9.26 2.32
C ALA A 65 1.75 10.38 1.62
N ILE A 66 0.59 10.07 1.06
CA ILE A 66 -0.28 11.06 0.42
C ILE A 66 -0.82 12.05 1.46
N VAL A 67 -1.25 11.56 2.63
CA VAL A 67 -1.75 12.41 3.72
C VAL A 67 -0.66 13.36 4.20
N LEU A 68 0.55 12.86 4.48
CA LEU A 68 1.67 13.66 4.96
C LEU A 68 2.17 14.66 3.91
N SER A 69 2.28 14.23 2.64
CA SER A 69 2.67 15.10 1.51
C SER A 69 1.73 16.29 1.33
N ARG A 70 0.43 16.14 1.63
CA ARG A 70 -0.57 17.22 1.56
C ARG A 70 -0.64 18.08 2.83
N ALA A 71 -0.17 17.57 3.96
CA ALA A 71 -0.20 18.28 5.24
C ALA A 71 0.91 19.34 5.38
N VAL A 72 1.92 19.30 4.51
CA VAL A 72 3.09 20.19 4.56
C VAL A 72 3.03 21.25 3.46
N ASN A 73 3.46 22.48 3.78
CA ASN A 73 3.58 23.57 2.80
C ASN A 73 4.90 23.53 2.00
N ASP A 74 5.91 22.82 2.52
CA ASP A 74 7.21 22.67 1.88
C ASP A 74 7.10 21.64 0.74
N GLU A 75 7.24 22.10 -0.51
CA GLU A 75 7.17 21.25 -1.69
C GLU A 75 8.26 20.19 -1.74
N GLN A 76 9.46 20.49 -1.23
CA GLN A 76 10.57 19.54 -1.20
C GLN A 76 10.27 18.43 -0.19
N LEU A 77 9.81 18.79 1.01
CA LEU A 77 9.39 17.82 2.02
C LEU A 77 8.21 16.96 1.54
N SER A 78 7.24 17.59 0.85
CA SER A 78 6.11 16.89 0.23
C SER A 78 6.58 15.80 -0.74
N LYS A 79 7.52 16.15 -1.64
CA LYS A 79 8.13 15.19 -2.58
C LYS A 79 8.93 14.10 -1.88
N GLN A 80 9.62 14.42 -0.79
CA GLN A 80 10.39 13.44 0.00
C GLN A 80 9.49 12.36 0.62
N PHE A 81 8.32 12.70 1.15
CA PHE A 81 7.37 11.70 1.66
C PHE A 81 6.93 10.72 0.57
N LEU A 82 6.56 11.22 -0.61
CA LEU A 82 6.15 10.40 -1.74
C LEU A 82 7.31 9.51 -2.22
N GLN A 83 8.52 10.06 -2.31
CA GLN A 83 9.71 9.32 -2.72
C GLN A 83 10.05 8.20 -1.74
N ALA A 84 10.07 8.49 -0.43
CA ALA A 84 10.35 7.51 0.61
C ALA A 84 9.34 6.34 0.58
N ALA A 85 8.07 6.64 0.34
CA ALA A 85 7.03 5.63 0.19
C ALA A 85 7.26 4.73 -1.04
N ARG A 86 7.58 5.32 -2.21
CA ARG A 86 7.89 4.55 -3.42
C ARG A 86 9.06 3.59 -3.20
N GLU A 87 10.11 4.06 -2.54
CA GLU A 87 11.28 3.23 -2.23
C GLU A 87 10.95 2.12 -1.23
N ALA A 88 10.13 2.40 -0.20
CA ALA A 88 9.68 1.40 0.76
C ALA A 88 8.85 0.30 0.08
N ILE A 89 7.91 0.69 -0.78
CA ILE A 89 7.07 -0.24 -1.54
C ILE A 89 7.91 -1.07 -2.50
N ALA A 90 8.85 -0.44 -3.23
CA ALA A 90 9.76 -1.16 -4.12
C ALA A 90 10.65 -2.20 -3.39
N ARG A 91 10.97 -1.98 -2.11
CA ARG A 91 11.65 -2.99 -1.28
C ARG A 91 10.74 -4.16 -0.90
N GLN A 92 9.45 -3.91 -0.70
CA GLN A 92 8.46 -4.93 -0.33
C GLN A 92 7.98 -5.76 -1.52
N ALA A 93 7.97 -5.16 -2.72
CA ALA A 93 7.62 -5.82 -3.97
C ALA A 93 8.78 -6.66 -4.57
N GLN A 94 9.97 -6.65 -3.95
CA GLN A 94 11.03 -7.56 -4.37
C GLN A 94 10.66 -8.98 -3.98
N PRO A 95 10.69 -9.94 -4.91
CA PRO A 95 10.44 -11.34 -4.58
C PRO A 95 11.44 -11.79 -3.52
N THR A 96 10.94 -12.45 -2.48
CA THR A 96 11.82 -13.11 -1.50
C THR A 96 12.73 -14.06 -2.28
N PRO A 97 14.07 -13.99 -2.14
CA PRO A 97 14.96 -14.85 -2.88
C PRO A 97 14.63 -16.33 -2.61
N LEU A 98 14.08 -17.02 -3.61
CA LEU A 98 13.86 -18.46 -3.59
C LEU A 98 15.19 -19.18 -3.88
N HIS A 99 16.14 -19.16 -2.94
CA HIS A 99 17.09 -20.26 -2.74
C HIS A 99 18.00 -20.00 -1.52
N PRO A 100 18.16 -20.95 -0.58
CA PRO A 100 19.40 -21.06 0.18
C PRO A 100 20.56 -21.43 -0.77
N PRO A 101 21.81 -21.02 -0.48
CA PRO A 101 22.97 -21.48 -1.24
C PRO A 101 23.13 -23.01 -1.07
N HIS A 102 22.66 -23.78 -2.05
CA HIS A 102 23.06 -25.18 -2.19
C HIS A 102 24.50 -25.22 -2.68
N GLY A 103 25.45 -25.39 -1.76
CA GLY A 103 26.86 -25.43 -2.13
C GLY A 103 27.81 -25.71 -0.97
N ALA A 104 27.63 -26.83 -0.26
CA ALA A 104 28.70 -27.44 0.52
C ALA A 104 28.43 -28.94 0.79
N HIS A 105 28.23 -29.73 -0.27
CA HIS A 105 28.54 -31.16 -0.17
C HIS A 105 30.03 -31.31 -0.51
N HIS A 106 30.86 -31.27 0.54
CA HIS A 106 32.22 -31.80 0.50
C HIS A 106 32.13 -33.31 0.25
N HIS A 107 32.63 -33.75 -0.91
CA HIS A 107 32.96 -35.14 -1.18
C HIS A 107 34.38 -35.20 -1.73
N GLY A 108 35.23 -35.98 -1.06
CA GLY A 108 36.60 -36.31 -1.46
C GLY A 108 37.66 -35.62 -0.63
#